data_AF-A0A0G4NDG2-F1
#
_entry.id   AF-A0A0G4NDG2-F1
#
_cell.length_a   1.000
_cell.length_b   1.000
_cell.length_c   1.000
_cell.angle_alpha   90.00
_cell.angle_beta   90.00
_cell.angle_gamma   90.00
#
_symmetry.space_group_name_H-M   'P 1'
#
loop_
_entity.id
_entity.type
_entity.pdbx_description
1 polymer ?
#
loop_
_entity_poly.entity_id
_entity_poly.type
_entity_poly.pdbx_seq_one_letter_code
_entity_poly.pdbx_strand_id
1 'polypeptide(L)'
;MPIESLVSVVFYRGLTMQVAVERDAAGRSNYSMCAINPSRISKTFNEEALEFVVNMIAEETGWLLEIVNYNIANMQYVAAGDLRALDTLTGVMNFLKVQKIDVDEMRNNLAEAKDALREIVKGSAEETLKKSTPLDLQRGFATIPLKGIDVPFHSTFLRSGVKPF
;
A
#
# COMPACT_ATOMS: atom_id res chain seq x y z
N MET A 1 -27.35 -10.40 -17.20
CA MET A 1 -26.36 -10.31 -18.30
C MET A 1 -26.14 -11.72 -18.84
N PRO A 2 -26.25 -11.95 -20.16
CA PRO A 2 -25.91 -13.23 -20.79
C PRO A 2 -24.44 -13.61 -20.56
N ILE A 3 -24.08 -14.89 -20.70
CA ILE A 3 -22.71 -15.38 -20.47
C ILE A 3 -21.73 -14.71 -21.43
N GLU A 4 -22.10 -14.57 -22.70
CA GLU A 4 -21.29 -13.96 -23.76
C GLU A 4 -20.97 -12.50 -23.43
N SER A 5 -21.97 -11.77 -22.93
CA SER A 5 -21.79 -10.39 -22.48
C SER A 5 -20.94 -10.30 -21.22
N LEU A 6 -21.11 -11.23 -20.27
CA LEU A 6 -20.30 -11.28 -19.05
C LEU A 6 -18.82 -11.51 -19.36
N VAL A 7 -18.53 -12.48 -20.22
CA VAL A 7 -17.15 -12.78 -20.66
C VAL A 7 -16.55 -11.56 -21.36
N SER A 8 -17.30 -10.89 -22.23
CA SER A 8 -16.83 -9.70 -22.95
C SER A 8 -16.48 -8.56 -21.98
N VAL A 9 -17.35 -8.28 -21.00
CA VAL A 9 -17.14 -7.21 -20.00
C VAL A 9 -15.95 -7.52 -19.10
N VAL A 10 -15.82 -8.74 -18.60
CA VAL A 10 -14.71 -9.13 -17.71
C VAL A 10 -13.38 -9.15 -18.44
N PHE A 11 -13.36 -9.62 -19.70
CA PHE A 11 -12.15 -9.58 -20.54
C PHE A 11 -11.71 -8.14 -20.81
N TYR A 12 -12.66 -7.27 -21.21
CA TYR A 12 -12.37 -5.85 -21.45
C TYR A 12 -11.88 -5.14 -20.18
N ARG A 13 -12.47 -5.44 -19.02
CA ARG A 13 -11.99 -4.93 -17.72
C ARG A 13 -10.52 -5.29 -17.49
N GLY A 14 -10.15 -6.54 -17.74
CA GLY A 14 -8.76 -7.01 -17.60
C GLY A 14 -7.79 -6.24 -18.48
N LEU A 15 -8.14 -6.03 -19.76
CA LEU A 15 -7.34 -5.24 -20.69
C LEU A 15 -7.22 -3.77 -20.28
N THR A 16 -8.33 -3.14 -19.89
CA THR A 16 -8.35 -1.74 -19.44
C THR A 16 -7.45 -1.54 -18.22
N MET A 17 -7.53 -2.46 -17.25
CA MET A 17 -6.66 -2.43 -16.06
C MET A 17 -5.18 -2.64 -16.43
N GLN A 18 -4.89 -3.54 -17.37
CA GLN A 18 -3.52 -3.87 -17.76
C GLN A 18 -2.83 -2.75 -18.55
N VAL A 19 -3.56 -2.05 -19.42
CA VAL A 19 -3.06 -0.95 -20.28
C VAL A 19 -2.95 0.36 -19.50
N ALA A 20 -3.72 0.54 -18.43
CA ALA A 20 -3.69 1.77 -17.63
C ALA A 20 -2.36 2.02 -16.89
N VAL A 21 -1.49 1.02 -16.81
CA VAL A 21 -0.21 1.12 -16.11
C VAL A 21 0.94 1.14 -17.10
N GLU A 22 1.79 2.17 -16.99
CA GLU A 22 3.03 2.24 -17.76
C GLU A 22 4.00 1.13 -17.35
N ARG A 23 4.64 0.52 -18.36
CA ARG A 23 5.53 -0.62 -18.19
C ARG A 23 6.87 -0.35 -18.84
N ASP A 24 7.93 -0.89 -18.25
CA ASP A 24 9.28 -0.82 -18.81
C ASP A 24 9.43 -1.75 -20.04
N ALA A 25 10.62 -1.73 -20.66
CA ALA A 25 10.92 -2.56 -21.82
C ALA A 25 10.81 -4.09 -21.55
N ALA A 26 10.82 -4.51 -20.28
CA ALA A 26 10.62 -5.90 -19.86
C ALA A 26 9.17 -6.18 -19.42
N GLY A 27 8.25 -5.23 -19.60
CA GLY A 27 6.84 -5.36 -19.26
C GLY A 27 6.52 -5.20 -17.77
N ARG A 28 7.46 -4.72 -16.95
CA ARG A 28 7.28 -4.56 -15.49
C ARG A 28 6.70 -3.18 -15.18
N SER A 29 5.86 -3.09 -14.16
CA SER A 29 5.38 -1.81 -13.62
C SER A 29 6.09 -1.43 -12.32
N ASN A 30 5.97 -0.14 -11.95
CA ASN A 30 6.41 0.35 -10.64
C ASN A 30 5.29 0.34 -9.60
N TYR A 31 4.26 -0.49 -9.80
CA TYR A 31 3.12 -0.61 -8.87
C TYR A 31 2.95 -2.05 -8.40
N SER A 32 2.40 -2.21 -7.21
CA SER A 32 1.98 -3.52 -6.72
C SER A 32 0.90 -3.37 -5.64
N MET A 33 0.63 -4.47 -4.96
CA MET A 33 -0.30 -4.55 -3.84
C MET A 33 0.32 -5.37 -2.71
N CYS A 34 0.01 -4.99 -1.47
CA CYS A 34 0.50 -5.66 -0.28
C CYS A 34 -0.66 -5.93 0.68
N ALA A 35 -0.80 -7.18 1.11
CA ALA A 35 -1.70 -7.53 2.20
C ALA A 35 -1.08 -7.11 3.54
N ILE A 36 -1.91 -6.59 4.43
CA ILE A 36 -1.50 -6.05 5.73
C ILE A 36 -2.34 -6.69 6.82
N ASN A 37 -1.69 -7.14 7.88
CA ASN A 37 -2.33 -7.64 9.09
C ASN A 37 -1.94 -6.78 10.32
N PRO A 38 -2.76 -5.77 10.66
CA PRO A 38 -2.58 -4.87 11.80
C PRO A 38 -2.32 -5.59 13.13
N SER A 39 -3.07 -6.67 13.41
CA SER A 39 -2.92 -7.45 14.65
C SER A 39 -1.53 -8.06 14.87
N ARG A 40 -0.71 -8.17 13.81
CA ARG A 40 0.68 -8.64 13.92
C ARG A 40 1.63 -7.56 14.44
N ILE A 41 1.25 -6.28 14.42
CA ILE A 41 2.04 -5.16 14.94
C ILE A 41 1.90 -5.12 16.46
N SER A 42 0.72 -4.79 16.96
CA SER A 42 0.36 -4.82 18.39
C SER A 42 -1.13 -5.14 18.54
N LYS A 43 -1.60 -5.34 19.77
CA LYS A 43 -3.04 -5.53 20.06
C LYS A 43 -3.84 -4.23 19.94
N THR A 44 -3.18 -3.08 20.09
CA THR A 44 -3.75 -1.74 20.08
C THR A 44 -3.73 -1.11 18.69
N PHE A 45 -2.91 -1.66 17.77
CA PHE A 45 -2.84 -1.18 16.38
C PHE A 45 -4.10 -1.59 15.60
N ASN A 46 -5.00 -0.63 15.41
CA ASN A 46 -6.30 -0.79 14.78
C ASN A 46 -6.36 -0.23 13.35
N GLU A 47 -7.55 -0.27 12.74
CA GLU A 47 -7.81 0.30 11.41
C GLU A 47 -7.47 1.79 11.30
N GLU A 48 -7.88 2.61 12.27
CA GLU A 48 -7.60 4.06 12.28
C GLU A 48 -6.08 4.33 12.27
N ALA A 49 -5.31 3.55 13.04
CA ALA A 49 -3.85 3.63 13.05
C ALA A 49 -3.24 3.24 11.69
N LEU A 50 -3.77 2.20 11.03
CA LEU A 50 -3.32 1.79 9.71
C LEU A 50 -3.57 2.90 8.67
N GLU A 51 -4.79 3.44 8.64
CA GLU A 51 -5.16 4.53 7.73
C GLU A 51 -4.28 5.76 7.96
N PHE A 52 -4.03 6.10 9.22
CA PHE A 52 -3.18 7.21 9.58
C PHE A 52 -1.74 7.05 9.06
N VAL A 53 -1.14 5.86 9.23
CA VAL A 53 0.22 5.57 8.73
C VAL A 53 0.25 5.62 7.19
N VAL A 54 -0.74 5.02 6.53
CA VAL A 54 -0.82 5.00 5.06
C VAL A 54 -0.95 6.40 4.49
N ASN A 55 -1.86 7.22 5.05
CA ASN A 55 -2.06 8.60 4.64
C ASN A 55 -0.81 9.45 4.87
N MET A 56 -0.14 9.29 6.02
CA MET A 56 1.10 10.02 6.29
C MET A 56 2.21 9.66 5.30
N ILE A 57 2.36 8.39 4.92
CA ILE A 57 3.35 8.00 3.91
C ILE A 57 3.02 8.63 2.56
N ALA A 58 1.75 8.61 2.15
CA ALA A 58 1.32 9.22 0.90
C ALA A 58 1.55 10.75 0.89
N GLU A 59 1.22 11.44 1.98
CA GLU A 59 1.40 12.89 2.13
C GLU A 59 2.89 13.29 2.15
N GLU A 60 3.72 12.60 2.91
CA GLU A 60 5.13 12.95 3.08
C GLU A 60 5.99 12.61 1.84
N THR A 61 5.65 11.53 1.13
CA THR A 61 6.43 11.09 -0.05
C THR A 61 5.86 11.59 -1.38
N GLY A 62 4.56 11.94 -1.42
CA GLY A 62 3.83 12.22 -2.65
C GLY A 62 3.64 11.00 -3.55
N TRP A 63 3.97 9.80 -3.09
CA TRP A 63 3.77 8.56 -3.85
C TRP A 63 2.37 8.01 -3.64
N LEU A 64 1.83 7.34 -4.66
CA LEU A 64 0.56 6.65 -4.55
C LEU A 64 0.66 5.54 -3.50
N LEU A 65 -0.18 5.61 -2.46
CA LEU A 65 -0.39 4.54 -1.50
C LEU A 65 -1.78 4.67 -0.91
N GLU A 66 -2.62 3.65 -1.10
CA GLU A 66 -4.01 3.67 -0.65
C GLU A 66 -4.41 2.28 -0.15
N ILE A 67 -5.26 2.23 0.88
CA ILE A 67 -5.94 0.98 1.27
C ILE A 67 -7.08 0.75 0.30
N VAL A 68 -7.01 -0.34 -0.44
CA VAL A 68 -7.94 -0.67 -1.53
C VAL A 68 -8.88 -1.81 -1.21
N ASN A 69 -8.59 -2.57 -0.15
CA ASN A 69 -9.46 -3.63 0.34
C ASN A 69 -9.55 -3.61 1.86
N TYR A 70 -10.77 -3.44 2.36
CA TYR A 70 -11.16 -3.57 3.75
C TYR A 70 -11.81 -4.95 3.95
N ASN A 71 -11.01 -6.00 4.08
CA ASN A 71 -11.52 -7.38 4.07
C ASN A 71 -11.98 -7.85 5.46
N ILE A 72 -11.12 -7.72 6.48
CA ILE A 72 -11.41 -8.16 7.84
C ILE A 72 -10.88 -7.14 8.84
N ALA A 73 -11.77 -6.61 9.68
CA ALA A 73 -11.44 -5.61 10.70
C ALA A 73 -10.23 -6.04 11.54
N ASN A 74 -9.23 -5.15 11.62
CA ASN A 74 -7.97 -5.31 12.36
C ASN A 74 -7.11 -6.53 11.98
N MET A 75 -7.46 -7.29 10.93
CA MET A 75 -6.77 -8.53 10.56
C MET A 75 -6.31 -8.60 9.12
N GLN A 76 -7.10 -8.07 8.18
CA GLN A 76 -6.78 -8.19 6.76
C GLN A 76 -7.21 -6.97 5.97
N TYR A 77 -6.20 -6.24 5.50
CA TYR A 77 -6.33 -5.12 4.58
C TYR A 77 -5.42 -5.35 3.38
N VAL A 78 -5.66 -4.65 2.28
CA VAL A 78 -4.71 -4.61 1.16
C VAL A 78 -4.45 -3.16 0.81
N ALA A 79 -3.18 -2.77 0.77
CA ALA A 79 -2.76 -1.50 0.21
C ALA A 79 -2.25 -1.69 -1.22
N ALA A 80 -2.54 -0.73 -2.08
CA ALA A 80 -2.03 -0.64 -3.44
C ALA A 80 -1.26 0.68 -3.59
N GLY A 81 -0.20 0.66 -4.39
CA GLY A 81 0.63 1.84 -4.53
C GLY A 81 1.89 1.61 -5.35
N ASP A 82 2.71 2.66 -5.40
CA ASP A 82 4.06 2.60 -5.95
C ASP A 82 4.90 1.59 -5.14
N LEU A 83 5.77 0.83 -5.80
CA LEU A 83 6.68 -0.11 -5.12
C LEU A 83 7.47 0.58 -4.00
N ARG A 84 7.87 1.84 -4.20
CA ARG A 84 8.58 2.61 -3.18
C ARG A 84 7.72 2.85 -1.95
N ALA A 85 6.45 3.23 -2.14
CA ALA A 85 5.56 3.49 -1.03
C ALA A 85 5.22 2.21 -0.24
N LEU A 86 5.07 1.08 -0.93
CA LEU A 86 4.81 -0.23 -0.31
C LEU A 86 6.02 -0.76 0.48
N ASP A 87 7.23 -0.52 -0.02
CA ASP A 87 8.48 -0.86 0.67
C ASP A 87 8.68 0.03 1.91
N THR A 88 8.45 1.35 1.78
CA THR A 88 8.45 2.29 2.91
C THR A 88 7.41 1.89 3.96
N LEU A 89 6.19 1.54 3.55
CA LEU A 89 5.16 1.04 4.46
C LEU A 89 5.64 -0.20 5.22
N THR A 90 6.29 -1.14 4.55
CA THR A 90 6.86 -2.32 5.20
C THR A 90 7.95 -1.94 6.21
N GLY A 91 8.83 -0.99 5.87
CA GLY A 91 9.85 -0.45 6.78
C GLY A 91 9.25 0.16 8.04
N VAL A 92 8.27 1.06 7.88
CA VAL A 92 7.57 1.72 8.99
C VAL A 92 6.86 0.70 9.88
N MET A 93 6.12 -0.24 9.31
CA MET A 93 5.40 -1.26 10.09
C MET A 93 6.36 -2.19 10.84
N ASN A 94 7.51 -2.51 10.26
CA ASN A 94 8.54 -3.30 10.94
C ASN A 94 9.16 -2.51 12.10
N PHE A 95 9.42 -1.22 11.91
CA PHE A 95 9.96 -0.36 12.95
C PHE A 95 8.98 -0.25 14.13
N LEU A 96 7.70 0.02 13.86
CA LEU A 96 6.65 0.08 14.89
C LEU A 96 6.55 -1.23 15.68
N LYS A 97 6.69 -2.38 15.00
CA LYS A 97 6.69 -3.69 15.67
C LYS A 97 7.86 -3.87 16.64
N VAL A 98 9.07 -3.50 16.22
CA VAL A 98 10.30 -3.70 17.00
C VAL A 98 10.36 -2.76 18.19
N GLN A 99 9.98 -1.49 18.01
CA GLN A 99 9.98 -0.49 19.07
C GLN A 99 8.85 -0.68 20.08
N LYS A 100 7.87 -1.57 19.80
CA LYS A 100 6.68 -1.80 20.63
C LYS A 100 5.93 -0.51 20.96
N ILE A 101 5.91 0.42 20.01
CA ILE A 101 5.25 1.72 20.19
C ILE A 101 3.75 1.45 20.33
N ASP A 102 3.17 1.88 21.45
CA ASP A 102 1.73 1.85 21.62
C ASP A 102 1.12 3.06 20.93
N VAL A 103 0.37 2.81 19.85
CA VAL A 103 -0.23 3.87 19.05
C VAL A 103 -1.30 4.62 19.85
N ASP A 104 -1.89 3.99 20.87
CA ASP A 104 -2.84 4.65 21.77
C ASP A 104 -2.16 5.70 22.67
N GLU A 105 -0.91 5.49 23.09
CA GLU A 105 -0.13 6.52 23.79
C GLU A 105 0.25 7.68 22.85
N MET A 106 0.57 7.37 21.59
CA MET A 106 0.81 8.38 20.56
C MET A 106 -0.44 9.23 20.26
N ARG A 107 -1.64 8.65 20.34
CA ARG A 107 -2.90 9.38 20.11
C ARG A 107 -3.14 10.48 21.14
N ASN A 108 -2.72 10.27 22.39
CA ASN A 108 -2.90 11.26 23.47
C ASN A 108 -1.98 12.49 23.31
N ASN A 109 -0.81 12.32 22.68
CA ASN A 109 0.13 13.41 22.35
C ASN A 109 0.24 13.58 20.83
N LEU A 110 -0.91 13.83 20.18
CA LEU A 110 -1.09 13.80 18.73
C LEU A 110 -0.06 14.60 17.92
N ALA A 111 0.45 15.72 18.45
CA ALA A 111 1.45 16.56 17.77
C ALA A 111 2.85 15.93 17.78
N GLU A 112 3.36 15.53 18.94
CA GLU A 112 4.68 14.91 19.08
C GLU A 112 4.72 13.53 18.39
N ALA A 113 3.61 12.78 18.48
CA ALA A 113 3.44 11.52 17.79
C ALA A 113 3.51 11.66 16.27
N LYS A 114 2.89 12.71 15.73
CA LYS A 114 2.93 13.02 14.29
C LYS A 114 4.35 13.26 13.80
N ASP A 115 5.11 14.08 14.52
CA ASP A 115 6.48 14.41 14.14
C ASP A 115 7.41 13.20 14.27
N ALA A 116 7.27 12.39 15.33
CA ALA A 116 8.03 11.15 15.47
C ALA A 116 7.75 10.17 14.32
N LEU A 117 6.47 9.96 13.97
CA LEU A 117 6.11 9.08 12.86
C LEU A 117 6.60 9.62 11.52
N ARG A 118 6.52 10.94 11.29
CA ARG A 118 7.04 11.60 10.09
C ARG A 118 8.54 11.34 9.90
N GLU A 119 9.33 11.45 10.97
CA GLU A 119 10.77 11.18 10.88
C GLU A 119 11.06 9.70 10.59
N ILE A 120 10.26 8.77 11.14
CA ILE A 120 10.33 7.33 10.81
C ILE A 120 9.99 7.09 9.33
N VAL A 121 8.96 7.76 8.81
CA VAL A 121 8.54 7.67 7.40
C VAL A 121 9.64 8.18 6.48
N LYS A 122 10.22 9.35 6.77
CA LYS A 122 11.33 9.91 5.98
C LYS A 122 12.55 9.00 5.98
N GLY A 123 12.96 8.51 7.16
CA GLY A 123 14.08 7.59 7.28
C GLY A 123 13.85 6.30 6.46
N SER A 124 12.65 5.73 6.56
CA SER A 124 12.27 4.55 5.78
C SER A 124 12.23 4.84 4.27
N ALA A 125 11.73 6.00 3.86
CA ALA A 125 11.69 6.39 2.45
C ALA A 125 13.09 6.61 1.86
N GLU A 126 14.01 7.20 2.61
CA GLU A 126 15.42 7.34 2.21
C GLU A 126 16.11 5.97 2.06
N GLU A 127 15.83 5.02 2.95
CA GLU A 127 16.30 3.65 2.82
C GLU A 127 15.75 2.96 1.57
N THR A 128 14.45 3.14 1.29
CA THR A 128 13.81 2.64 0.07
C THR A 128 14.50 3.19 -1.18
N LEU A 129 14.81 4.49 -1.22
CA LEU A 129 15.44 5.14 -2.38
C LEU A 129 16.89 4.69 -2.63
N LYS A 130 17.58 4.15 -1.61
CA LYS A 130 18.94 3.60 -1.75
C LYS A 130 18.94 2.20 -2.38
N LYS A 131 17.79 1.51 -2.43
CA LYS A 131 17.68 0.16 -3.00
C LYS A 131 17.74 0.21 -4.53
N SER A 132 18.21 -0.89 -5.13
CA SER A 132 18.26 -1.03 -6.58
C SER A 132 16.87 -1.09 -7.20
N THR A 133 16.69 -0.49 -8.37
CA THR A 133 15.48 -0.59 -9.18
C THR A 133 15.62 -1.69 -10.25
N PRO A 134 14.55 -2.45 -10.55
CA PRO A 134 13.23 -2.42 -9.94
C PRO A 134 13.24 -2.98 -8.51
N LEU A 135 12.42 -2.40 -7.64
CA LEU A 135 12.29 -2.82 -6.24
C LEU A 135 11.63 -4.20 -6.16
N ASP A 136 12.26 -5.13 -5.45
CA ASP A 136 11.67 -6.41 -5.09
C ASP A 136 11.12 -6.36 -3.66
N LEU A 137 9.80 -6.28 -3.53
CA LEU A 137 9.12 -6.16 -2.25
C LEU A 137 9.33 -7.41 -1.39
N GLN A 138 9.89 -7.22 -0.20
CA GLN A 138 10.09 -8.29 0.77
C GLN A 138 8.94 -8.35 1.77
N ARG A 139 8.73 -9.55 2.32
CA ARG A 139 7.75 -9.77 3.40
C ARG A 139 8.23 -9.12 4.70
N GLY A 140 7.35 -8.33 5.34
CA GLY A 140 7.56 -7.80 6.68
C GLY A 140 6.87 -8.61 7.78
N PHE A 141 6.88 -8.09 9.01
CA PHE A 141 6.17 -8.71 10.14
C PHE A 141 4.65 -8.71 9.94
N ALA A 142 4.13 -7.59 9.44
CA ALA A 142 2.70 -7.35 9.24
C ALA A 142 2.30 -7.21 7.76
N THR A 143 3.27 -7.16 6.85
CA THR A 143 3.05 -6.91 5.42
C THR A 143 3.46 -8.13 4.57
N ILE A 144 2.64 -8.48 3.59
CA ILE A 144 2.86 -9.60 2.66
C ILE A 144 2.59 -9.12 1.23
N PRO A 145 3.62 -8.91 0.40
CA PRO A 145 3.46 -8.53 -1.00
C PRO A 145 2.67 -9.57 -1.80
N LEU A 146 1.76 -9.13 -2.65
CA LEU A 146 0.95 -9.99 -3.51
C LEU A 146 1.70 -10.26 -4.83
N LYS A 147 2.40 -11.39 -4.89
CA LYS A 147 3.19 -11.78 -6.05
C LYS A 147 2.32 -11.92 -7.31
N GLY A 148 2.81 -11.37 -8.42
CA GLY A 148 2.14 -11.43 -9.72
C GLY A 148 1.06 -10.36 -9.92
N ILE A 149 0.85 -9.46 -8.95
CA ILE A 149 -0.02 -8.29 -9.11
C ILE A 149 0.83 -7.04 -9.27
N ASP A 150 0.63 -6.36 -10.39
CA ASP A 150 1.41 -5.19 -10.80
C ASP A 150 0.54 -4.01 -11.27
N VAL A 151 -0.77 -4.07 -10.96
CA VAL A 151 -1.75 -3.01 -11.20
C VAL A 151 -2.40 -2.61 -9.88
N PRO A 152 -2.41 -1.32 -9.49
CA PRO A 152 -2.97 -0.87 -8.22
C PRO A 152 -4.49 -0.69 -8.33
N PHE A 153 -5.24 -1.78 -8.49
CA PHE A 153 -6.68 -1.68 -8.71
C PHE A 153 -7.48 -1.25 -7.47
N HIS A 154 -8.65 -0.67 -7.73
CA HIS A 154 -9.50 0.05 -6.76
C HIS A 154 -8.87 1.31 -6.14
N SER A 155 -7.65 1.69 -6.52
CA SER A 155 -7.05 2.97 -6.15
C SER A 155 -7.53 4.11 -7.05
N THR A 156 -7.30 5.34 -6.61
CA THR A 156 -7.58 6.56 -7.41
C THR A 156 -6.77 6.62 -8.71
N PHE A 157 -5.67 5.87 -8.83
CA PHE A 157 -4.85 5.79 -10.03
C PHE A 157 -5.66 5.38 -11.27
N LEU A 158 -6.58 4.43 -11.13
CA LEU A 158 -7.39 3.95 -12.26
C LEU A 158 -8.63 4.80 -12.54
N ARG A 159 -8.85 5.91 -11.80
CA ARG A 159 -10.03 6.75 -11.96
C ARG A 159 -10.15 7.34 -13.38
N SER A 160 -9.03 7.63 -14.02
CA SER A 160 -8.97 8.10 -15.41
C SER A 160 -9.48 7.07 -16.41
N GLY A 161 -9.31 5.78 -16.11
CA GLY A 161 -9.73 4.65 -16.94
C GLY A 161 -11.20 4.24 -16.81
N VAL A 162 -11.99 4.92 -15.95
CA VAL A 162 -13.40 4.56 -15.70
C VAL A 162 -14.32 4.98 -16.84
N LYS A 163 -14.16 6.18 -17.40
CA LYS A 163 -15.02 6.67 -18.50
C LYS A 163 -15.02 5.80 -19.76
N PRO A 164 -13.88 5.23 -20.22
CA PRO A 164 -13.87 4.32 -21.37
C PRO A 164 -14.30 2.88 -21.06
N PHE A 165 -14.60 2.54 -19.80
CA PHE A 165 -15.13 1.25 -19.37
C PHE A 165 -16.66 1.29 -19.27
#